data_AF-A0AA96E615-F1
#
_entry.id   AF-A0AA96E615-F1
#
_cell.length_a   1.000
_cell.length_b   1.000
_cell.length_c   1.000
_cell.angle_alpha   90.00
_cell.angle_beta   90.00
_cell.angle_gamma   90.00
#
_symmetry.space_group_name_H-M   'P 1'
#
loop_
_entity.id
_entity.type
_entity.pdbx_description
1 polymer ?
#
loop_
_entity_poly.entity_id
_entity_poly.type
_entity_poly.pdbx_seq_one_letter_code
_entity_poly.pdbx_strand_id
1 'polypeptide(L)'
;MIELAMAGISLFGLGDWTCTSDNVYPDGMEEHIESRVTTRKDLTYEETLTLDYRTSSVPGSHSRLQVFITGHKDVVGHTFIAYPEEIELVPRTDELRLFSPEFLEASRAFYLEPSAPIEVVSRDENAMTLRLKESGEETTCQAVSAGA
;
A
#
# COMPACT_ATOMS: atom_id res chain seq x y z
N MET A 1 19.38 32.08 23.78
CA MET A 1 18.99 32.19 22.36
C MET A 1 19.43 30.91 21.67
N ILE A 2 18.49 30.04 21.33
CA ILE A 2 18.57 29.13 20.19
C ILE A 2 17.21 29.28 19.52
N GLU A 3 17.20 29.95 18.37
CA GLU A 3 16.08 29.91 17.44
C GLU A 3 15.88 28.46 17.05
N LEU A 4 14.84 27.80 17.57
CA LEU A 4 14.26 26.69 16.83
C LEU A 4 13.50 27.34 15.67
N ALA A 5 14.17 27.41 14.52
CA ALA A 5 13.48 27.43 13.26
C ALA A 5 12.53 26.22 13.24
N MET A 6 11.25 26.45 13.49
CA MET A 6 10.17 25.56 13.02
C MET A 6 10.06 25.73 11.50
N ALA A 7 11.17 25.46 10.80
CA ALA A 7 11.21 25.24 9.38
C ALA A 7 11.44 23.74 9.24
N GLY A 8 10.39 23.03 8.86
CA GLY A 8 10.43 21.60 8.66
C GLY A 8 9.19 20.93 9.21
N ILE A 9 8.05 21.15 8.55
CA ILE A 9 7.13 20.05 8.28
C ILE A 9 8.03 18.98 7.66
N SER A 10 8.53 18.02 8.45
CA SER A 10 9.38 16.98 7.90
C SER A 10 8.49 16.18 6.96
N LEU A 11 8.79 16.34 5.68
CA LEU A 11 8.09 15.89 4.49
C LEU A 11 8.16 14.36 4.37
N PHE A 12 7.55 13.65 5.31
CA PHE A 12 7.11 12.27 5.12
C PHE A 12 6.04 12.23 4.02
N GLY A 13 5.70 11.06 3.48
CA GLY A 13 4.61 10.84 2.52
C GLY A 13 3.19 11.26 2.98
N LEU A 14 3.05 12.35 3.75
CA LEU A 14 1.85 13.17 3.85
C LEU A 14 1.38 13.54 2.46
N GLY A 15 0.09 13.35 2.24
CA GLY A 15 -0.51 13.40 0.93
C GLY A 15 -1.19 12.09 0.60
N ASP A 16 -1.76 12.08 -0.59
CA ASP A 16 -2.47 10.96 -1.17
C ASP A 16 -1.57 10.44 -2.28
N TRP A 17 -1.25 9.14 -2.23
CA TRP A 17 -0.25 8.52 -3.10
C TRP A 17 -0.82 7.26 -3.71
N THR A 18 -0.47 7.00 -4.97
CA THR A 18 -0.78 5.74 -5.65
C THR A 18 0.51 5.01 -5.96
N CYS A 19 0.63 3.79 -5.45
CA CYS A 19 1.72 2.87 -5.75
C CYS A 19 1.15 1.70 -6.57
N THR A 20 1.81 1.31 -7.66
CA THR A 20 1.36 0.19 -8.49
C THR A 20 2.46 -0.85 -8.63
N SER A 21 2.08 -2.12 -8.62
CA SER A 21 2.97 -3.25 -8.90
C SER A 21 2.25 -4.27 -9.77
N ASP A 22 2.99 -4.87 -10.71
CA ASP A 22 2.51 -5.92 -11.61
C ASP A 22 3.36 -7.17 -11.40
N ASN A 23 2.72 -8.27 -11.00
CA ASN A 23 3.36 -9.56 -10.75
C ASN A 23 2.85 -10.62 -11.72
N VAL A 24 3.76 -11.47 -12.20
CA VAL A 24 3.42 -12.66 -12.99
C VAL A 24 3.99 -13.88 -12.29
N TYR A 25 3.10 -14.76 -11.85
CA TYR A 25 3.45 -15.98 -11.13
C TYR A 25 3.76 -17.14 -12.11
N PRO A 26 4.59 -18.12 -11.72
CA PRO A 26 5.01 -19.22 -12.60
C PRO A 26 3.88 -20.09 -13.17
N ASP A 27 2.71 -20.11 -12.52
CA ASP A 27 1.51 -20.82 -12.93
C ASP A 27 0.66 -20.05 -13.95
N GLY A 28 1.11 -18.87 -14.38
CA GLY A 28 0.41 -18.03 -15.35
C GLY A 28 -0.72 -17.20 -14.75
N MET A 29 -0.77 -17.08 -13.41
CA MET A 29 -1.55 -16.06 -12.72
C MET A 29 -0.84 -14.70 -12.82
N GLU A 30 -1.58 -13.69 -13.23
CA GLU A 30 -1.18 -12.29 -13.23
C GLU A 30 -1.89 -11.59 -12.06
N GLU A 31 -1.15 -10.78 -11.31
CA GLU A 31 -1.67 -9.95 -10.24
C GLU A 31 -1.26 -8.51 -10.50
N HIS A 32 -2.24 -7.63 -10.54
CA HIS A 32 -2.04 -6.20 -10.51
C HIS A 32 -2.42 -5.66 -9.14
N ILE A 33 -1.51 -4.93 -8.51
CA ILE A 33 -1.69 -4.31 -7.20
C ILE A 33 -1.71 -2.80 -7.40
N GLU A 34 -2.79 -2.16 -6.99
CA GLU A 34 -2.86 -0.71 -6.84
C GLU A 34 -3.10 -0.39 -5.36
N SER A 35 -2.15 0.30 -4.72
CA SER A 35 -2.32 0.82 -3.36
C SER A 35 -2.48 2.34 -3.40
N ARG A 36 -3.58 2.82 -2.82
CA ARG A 36 -3.80 4.24 -2.57
C ARG A 36 -3.62 4.52 -1.08
N VAL A 37 -2.63 5.33 -0.73
CA VAL A 37 -2.27 5.65 0.64
C VAL A 37 -2.49 7.12 0.92
N THR A 38 -3.37 7.43 1.87
CA THR A 38 -3.50 8.77 2.44
C THR A 38 -2.85 8.78 3.80
N THR A 39 -1.86 9.66 4.01
CA THR A 39 -1.27 9.85 5.35
C THR A 39 -1.50 11.26 5.87
N ARG A 40 -1.89 11.32 7.15
CA ARG A 40 -2.34 12.55 7.81
C ARG A 40 -1.28 13.07 8.78
N LYS A 41 -1.44 14.33 9.21
CA LYS A 41 -0.47 15.04 10.07
C LYS A 41 -0.32 14.42 11.46
N ASP A 42 -1.34 13.72 11.93
CA ASP A 42 -1.37 12.98 13.20
C ASP A 42 -0.78 11.57 13.10
N LEU A 43 -0.11 11.24 11.98
CA LEU A 43 0.50 9.94 11.68
C LEU A 43 -0.49 8.80 11.47
N THR A 44 -1.79 9.09 11.43
CA THR A 44 -2.78 8.13 10.93
C THR A 44 -2.58 7.94 9.42
N TYR A 45 -2.91 6.73 8.95
CA TYR A 45 -3.01 6.45 7.52
C TYR A 45 -4.26 5.64 7.19
N GLU A 46 -4.74 5.88 5.98
CA GLU A 46 -5.79 5.12 5.33
C GLU A 46 -5.19 4.58 4.03
N GLU A 47 -5.31 3.27 3.82
CA GLU A 47 -4.82 2.60 2.62
C GLU A 47 -5.94 1.79 1.98
N THR A 48 -6.08 1.93 0.67
CA THR A 48 -6.94 1.06 -0.14
C THR A 48 -6.06 0.28 -1.10
N LEU A 49 -5.96 -1.03 -0.90
CA LEU A 49 -5.31 -1.93 -1.84
C LEU A 49 -6.37 -2.58 -2.73
N THR A 50 -6.17 -2.48 -4.05
CA THR A 50 -6.93 -3.22 -5.04
C THR A 50 -6.01 -4.28 -5.63
N LEU A 51 -6.39 -5.54 -5.41
CA LEU A 51 -5.69 -6.72 -5.93
C LEU A 51 -6.53 -7.31 -7.06
N ASP A 52 -6.03 -7.21 -8.28
CA ASP A 52 -6.67 -7.72 -9.49
C ASP A 52 -5.95 -8.97 -9.98
N TYR A 53 -6.61 -10.12 -9.85
CA TYR A 53 -6.10 -11.41 -10.27
C TYR A 53 -6.71 -11.84 -11.60
N ARG A 54 -5.85 -12.30 -12.51
CA ARG A 54 -6.23 -12.88 -13.81
C ARG A 54 -5.44 -14.16 -14.01
N THR A 55 -6.05 -15.17 -14.64
CA THR A 55 -5.29 -16.33 -15.11
C THR A 55 -5.40 -16.44 -16.63
N SER A 56 -4.26 -16.63 -17.27
CA SER A 56 -4.19 -16.91 -18.72
C SER A 56 -4.85 -18.24 -19.09
N SER A 57 -5.01 -19.15 -18.13
CA SER A 57 -5.58 -20.48 -18.34
C SER A 57 -7.11 -20.49 -18.49
N VAL A 58 -7.80 -19.45 -18.00
CA VAL A 58 -9.27 -19.33 -18.07
C VAL A 58 -9.63 -17.95 -18.65
N PRO A 59 -9.93 -17.86 -19.95
CA PRO A 59 -10.32 -16.60 -20.57
C PRO A 59 -11.52 -15.97 -19.85
N GLY A 60 -11.39 -14.70 -19.46
CA GLY A 60 -12.44 -13.98 -18.72
C GLY A 60 -12.40 -14.14 -17.20
N SER A 61 -11.50 -14.96 -16.64
CA SER A 61 -11.33 -15.03 -15.19
C SER A 61 -10.78 -13.71 -14.67
N HIS A 62 -11.57 -13.02 -13.85
CA HIS A 62 -11.14 -11.81 -13.17
C HIS A 62 -11.69 -11.84 -11.75
N SER A 63 -10.80 -11.81 -10.77
CA SER A 63 -11.17 -11.68 -9.37
C SER A 63 -10.48 -10.47 -8.78
N ARG A 64 -11.27 -9.62 -8.12
CA ARG A 64 -10.78 -8.43 -7.46
C ARG A 64 -10.98 -8.57 -5.96
N LEU A 65 -9.96 -8.28 -5.18
CA LEU A 65 -10.07 -8.12 -3.74
C LEU A 65 -9.72 -6.68 -3.39
N GLN A 66 -10.63 -5.98 -2.71
CA GLN A 66 -10.31 -4.71 -2.10
C GLN A 66 -10.01 -4.90 -0.64
N VAL A 67 -8.91 -4.31 -0.19
CA VAL A 67 -8.48 -4.27 1.20
C VAL A 67 -8.48 -2.82 1.64
N PHE A 68 -9.29 -2.51 2.64
CA PHE A 68 -9.28 -1.21 3.31
C PHE A 68 -8.53 -1.38 4.60
N ILE A 69 -7.51 -0.56 4.82
CA ILE A 69 -6.66 -0.61 6.00
C ILE A 69 -6.66 0.77 6.64
N THR A 70 -6.89 0.81 7.95
CA THR A 70 -6.66 2.00 8.76
C THR A 70 -5.71 1.68 9.90
N GLY A 71 -4.86 2.63 10.23
CA GLY A 71 -3.98 2.48 11.38
C GLY A 71 -3.08 3.70 11.58
N HIS A 72 -1.95 3.46 12.23
CA HIS A 72 -0.95 4.50 12.47
C HIS A 72 0.41 4.07 11.95
N LYS A 73 1.34 5.01 11.86
CA LYS A 73 2.74 4.72 11.56
C LYS A 73 3.66 5.27 12.65
N ASP A 74 4.72 4.53 12.93
CA ASP A 74 5.86 5.04 13.68
C ASP A 74 6.95 5.50 12.71
N VAL A 75 7.65 6.58 13.03
CA VAL A 75 8.58 7.25 12.14
C VAL A 75 9.87 7.58 12.88
N VAL A 76 10.97 7.00 12.41
CA VAL A 76 12.32 7.24 12.94
C VAL A 76 13.24 7.64 11.79
N GLY A 77 13.65 8.91 11.77
CA GLY A 77 14.45 9.46 10.67
C GLY A 77 13.63 9.50 9.38
N HIS A 78 14.09 8.84 8.32
CA HIS A 78 13.40 8.67 7.03
C HIS A 78 12.71 7.29 6.90
N THR A 79 12.68 6.51 7.98
CA THR A 79 12.11 5.16 8.01
C THR A 79 10.77 5.18 8.72
N PHE A 80 9.79 4.44 8.22
CA PHE A 80 8.52 4.23 8.90
C PHE A 80 8.12 2.75 8.94
N ILE A 81 7.28 2.42 9.92
CA ILE A 81 6.59 1.14 10.06
C ILE A 81 5.11 1.46 10.17
N ALA A 82 4.28 0.81 9.35
CA ALA A 82 2.83 0.88 9.45
C ALA A 82 2.33 -0.16 10.46
N TYR A 83 1.39 0.25 11.30
CA TYR A 83 0.70 -0.57 12.28
C TYR A 83 -0.80 -0.56 11.93
N PRO A 84 -1.26 -1.53 11.14
CA PRO A 84 -2.67 -1.72 10.86
C PRO A 84 -3.46 -1.95 12.15
N GLU A 85 -4.64 -1.36 12.25
CA GLU A 85 -5.54 -1.51 13.41
C GLU A 85 -6.88 -2.10 13.00
N GLU A 86 -7.41 -1.64 11.87
CA GLU A 86 -8.64 -2.17 11.30
C GLU A 86 -8.43 -2.51 9.84
N ILE A 87 -9.01 -3.64 9.43
CA ILE A 87 -9.05 -4.04 8.03
C ILE A 87 -10.41 -4.57 7.60
N GLU A 88 -10.81 -4.19 6.40
CA GLU A 88 -11.98 -4.70 5.70
C GLU A 88 -11.58 -5.33 4.37
N LEU A 89 -12.07 -6.54 4.13
CA LEU A 89 -11.84 -7.30 2.91
C LEU A 89 -13.14 -7.38 2.13
N VAL A 90 -13.16 -6.78 0.94
CA VAL A 90 -14.33 -6.75 0.07
C VAL A 90 -14.01 -7.51 -1.22
N PRO A 91 -14.40 -8.78 -1.34
CA PRO A 91 -14.30 -9.49 -2.61
C PRO A 91 -15.26 -8.87 -3.62
N ARG A 92 -14.74 -8.50 -4.78
CA ARG A 92 -15.51 -8.05 -5.95
C ARG A 92 -15.27 -9.06 -7.05
N THR A 93 -16.26 -9.90 -7.34
CA THR A 93 -16.13 -10.95 -8.34
C THR A 93 -17.30 -10.90 -9.30
N ASP A 94 -16.98 -10.92 -10.59
CA ASP A 94 -17.96 -11.05 -11.64
C ASP A 94 -18.03 -12.53 -12.04
N GLU A 95 -16.89 -13.24 -12.09
CA GLU A 95 -16.79 -14.68 -12.39
C GLU A 95 -15.56 -15.31 -11.70
N LEU A 96 -15.71 -16.55 -11.18
CA LEU A 96 -14.83 -17.35 -10.28
C LEU A 96 -14.79 -16.96 -8.79
N ARG A 97 -15.09 -17.96 -7.93
CA ARG A 97 -14.90 -17.92 -6.48
C ARG A 97 -13.45 -18.21 -6.12
N LEU A 98 -12.52 -17.31 -6.47
CA LEU A 98 -11.09 -17.50 -6.14
C LEU A 98 -10.79 -17.33 -4.64
N PHE A 99 -11.67 -16.67 -3.89
CA PHE A 99 -11.45 -16.40 -2.46
C PHE A 99 -12.32 -17.32 -1.59
N SER A 100 -11.71 -18.36 -1.01
CA SER A 100 -12.36 -19.15 0.03
C SER A 100 -12.41 -18.37 1.36
N PRO A 101 -13.30 -18.74 2.30
CA PRO A 101 -13.29 -18.14 3.64
C PRO A 101 -11.93 -18.25 4.33
N GLU A 102 -11.25 -19.39 4.22
CA GLU A 102 -9.93 -19.62 4.82
C GLU A 102 -8.86 -18.70 4.19
N PHE A 103 -8.93 -18.47 2.88
CA PHE A 103 -8.07 -17.50 2.21
C PHE A 103 -8.31 -16.09 2.76
N LEU A 104 -9.57 -15.67 2.87
CA LEU A 104 -9.92 -14.34 3.37
C LEU A 104 -9.50 -14.14 4.83
N GLU A 105 -9.61 -15.18 5.68
CA GLU A 105 -9.11 -15.14 7.06
C GLU A 105 -7.58 -15.07 7.12
N ALA A 106 -6.87 -15.83 6.28
CA ALA A 106 -5.42 -15.78 6.20
C ALA A 106 -4.92 -14.42 5.69
N SER A 107 -5.55 -13.87 4.64
CA SER A 107 -5.26 -12.52 4.15
C SER A 107 -5.53 -11.47 5.23
N ARG A 108 -6.61 -11.62 6.00
CA ARG A 108 -6.91 -10.72 7.12
C ARG A 108 -5.77 -10.73 8.14
N ALA A 109 -5.36 -11.92 8.58
CA ALA A 109 -4.27 -12.03 9.54
C ALA A 109 -2.98 -11.38 9.01
N PHE A 110 -2.63 -11.66 7.74
CA PHE A 110 -1.45 -11.09 7.07
C PHE A 110 -1.47 -9.56 7.05
N TYR A 111 -2.56 -8.92 6.61
CA TYR A 111 -2.65 -7.46 6.52
C TYR A 111 -2.79 -6.76 7.89
N LEU A 112 -2.99 -7.50 8.98
CA LEU A 112 -2.95 -6.95 10.34
C LEU A 112 -1.55 -6.96 10.95
N GLU A 113 -0.59 -7.66 10.35
CA GLU A 113 0.78 -7.64 10.82
C GLU A 113 1.43 -6.26 10.57
N PRO A 114 2.27 -5.76 11.50
CA PRO A 114 3.05 -4.56 11.25
C PRO A 114 3.89 -4.72 9.99
N SER A 115 4.01 -3.65 9.20
CA SER A 115 4.84 -3.68 8.00
C SER A 115 6.31 -3.90 8.36
N ALA A 116 7.09 -4.43 7.42
CA ALA A 116 8.55 -4.31 7.51
C ALA A 116 8.97 -2.81 7.51
N PRO A 117 10.17 -2.46 8.01
CA PRO A 117 10.66 -1.09 7.96
C PRO A 117 10.84 -0.59 6.51
N ILE A 118 10.17 0.52 6.19
CA ILE A 118 10.19 1.15 4.86
C ILE A 118 10.97 2.46 4.93
N GLU A 119 11.96 2.64 4.06
CA GLU A 119 12.75 3.85 3.89
C GLU A 119 12.19 4.72 2.76
N VAL A 120 12.07 6.02 2.99
CA VAL A 120 11.84 7.00 1.91
C VAL A 120 13.19 7.37 1.30
N VAL A 121 13.46 6.90 0.08
CA VAL A 121 14.74 7.11 -0.62
C VAL A 121 14.77 8.47 -1.32
N SER A 122 13.67 8.83 -1.97
CA SER A 122 13.54 10.11 -2.68
C SER A 122 12.08 10.58 -2.68
N ARG A 123 11.89 11.89 -2.82
CA ARG A 123 10.57 12.50 -2.94
C ARG A 123 10.65 13.85 -3.63
N ASP A 124 9.66 14.10 -4.49
CA ASP A 124 9.28 15.43 -4.94
C ASP A 124 7.75 15.64 -4.85
N GLU A 125 7.23 16.63 -5.58
CA GLU A 125 5.81 16.98 -5.60
C GLU A 125 4.94 15.98 -6.37
N ASN A 126 5.53 15.19 -7.26
CA ASN A 126 4.85 14.25 -8.15
C ASN A 126 5.14 12.79 -7.81
N ALA A 127 6.30 12.48 -7.24
CA ALA A 127 6.73 11.11 -7.00
C ALA A 127 7.42 10.92 -5.65
N MET A 128 7.31 9.70 -5.11
CA MET A 128 7.99 9.24 -3.91
C MET A 128 8.53 7.83 -4.15
N THR A 129 9.82 7.60 -3.93
CA THR A 129 10.42 6.27 -3.99
C THR A 129 10.59 5.73 -2.58
N LEU A 130 9.99 4.58 -2.33
CA LEU A 130 10.07 3.81 -1.10
C LEU A 130 11.01 2.61 -1.30
N ARG A 131 11.74 2.22 -0.26
CA ARG A 131 12.57 1.02 -0.25
C ARG A 131 12.27 0.16 0.96
N LEU A 132 12.03 -1.13 0.75
CA LEU A 132 11.96 -2.10 1.83
C LEU A 132 13.37 -2.38 2.35
N LYS A 133 13.64 -2.11 3.64
CA LYS A 133 15.01 -2.25 4.19
C LYS A 133 15.54 -3.68 4.16
N GLU A 134 14.64 -4.66 4.24
CA GLU A 134 15.02 -6.07 4.33
C GLU A 134 15.40 -6.66 2.96
N SER A 135 14.61 -6.37 1.92
CA SER A 135 14.84 -6.89 0.56
C SER A 135 15.68 -5.95 -0.32
N GLY A 136 15.71 -4.65 0.01
CA GLY A 136 16.27 -3.62 -0.85
C GLY A 136 15.39 -3.27 -2.05
N GLU A 137 14.20 -3.85 -2.16
CA GLU A 137 13.26 -3.60 -3.24
C GLU A 137 12.73 -2.17 -3.17
N GLU A 138 12.66 -1.51 -4.33
CA GLU A 138 12.19 -0.14 -4.47
C GLU A 138 10.86 -0.08 -5.19
N THR A 139 9.94 0.75 -4.69
CA THR A 139 8.65 1.03 -5.30
C THR A 139 8.49 2.53 -5.45
N THR A 140 8.08 2.98 -6.64
CA THR A 140 7.78 4.39 -6.87
C THR A 140 6.28 4.62 -6.83
N CYS A 141 5.86 5.56 -6.00
CA CYS A 141 4.48 6.00 -5.85
C CYS A 141 4.32 7.38 -6.49
N GLN A 142 3.18 7.63 -7.11
CA GLN A 142 2.81 8.91 -7.69
C GLN A 142 1.92 9.68 -6.73
N ALA A 143 2.08 11.00 -6.65
CA ALA A 143 1.16 11.85 -5.92
C ALA A 143 -0.20 11.82 -6.64
N VAL A 144 -1.27 11.59 -5.89
CA VAL A 144 -2.63 11.80 -6.39
C VAL A 144 -2.80 13.30 -6.51
N SER A 145 -2.85 13.79 -7.74
CA SER A 145 -3.19 15.20 -7.96
C SER A 145 -4.57 15.45 -7.34
N ALA A 146 -4.67 16.50 -6.51
CA ALA A 146 -5.96 17.04 -6.15
C ALA A 146 -6.63 17.43 -7.48
N GLY A 147 -7.59 16.60 -7.92
CA GLY A 147 -8.17 16.69 -9.25
C GLY A 147 -8.71 18.08 -9.55
N ALA A 148 -8.56 18.45 -10.82
CA ALA A 148 -9.30 19.51 -11.49
C ALA A 148 -10.83 19.36 -11.32
#